data_AF-X0TA23-F1
#
_entry.id   AF-X0TA23-F1
#
_cell.length_a   1.000
_cell.length_b   1.000
_cell.length_c   1.000
_cell.angle_alpha   90.00
_cell.angle_beta   90.00
_cell.angle_gamma   90.00
#
_symmetry.space_group_name_H-M   'P 1'
#
loop_
_entity.id
_entity.type
_entity.pdbx_description
1 polymer ?
#
loop_
_entity_poly.entity_id
_entity_poly.type
_entity_poly.pdbx_seq_one_letter_code
_entity_poly.pdbx_strand_id
1 'polypeptide(L)'
;MTTANCRPDDFLSKENKVVFSASNPKARIYLTLPLYCNLISYGNNIVASVNGEIAETVKEYIDRYHVEHCFETPNMYVLNDELEKKGKRVSNMAEYFVPDTTMLKELGCTCKISVLSPQDFADLYKPEWSNALEEKRKEHD
;
A
#
# COMPACT_ATOMS: atom_id res chain seq x y z
N MET A 1 -8.52 -8.10 10.07
CA MET A 1 -7.66 -6.92 10.33
C MET A 1 -6.64 -6.86 9.21
N THR A 2 -6.61 -5.74 8.49
CA THR A 2 -5.80 -5.57 7.28
C THR A 2 -4.32 -5.28 7.63
N THR A 3 -3.47 -5.13 6.62
CA THR A 3 -2.08 -4.67 6.77
C THR A 3 -1.96 -3.26 7.36
N ALA A 4 -3.02 -2.45 7.24
CA ALA A 4 -3.10 -1.11 7.82
C ALA A 4 -3.60 -1.12 9.28
N ASN A 5 -3.77 -2.31 9.89
CA ASN A 5 -4.32 -2.48 11.23
C ASN A 5 -5.75 -1.92 11.38
N CYS A 6 -6.55 -1.97 10.31
CA CYS A 6 -7.95 -1.53 10.30
C CYS A 6 -8.92 -2.68 9.97
N ARG A 7 -10.23 -2.40 10.06
CA ARG A 7 -11.28 -3.27 9.53
C ARG A 7 -11.49 -2.97 8.05
N PRO A 8 -11.80 -3.97 7.21
CA PRO A 8 -12.14 -3.72 5.80
C PRO A 8 -13.25 -2.67 5.63
N ASP A 9 -14.27 -2.71 6.50
CA ASP A 9 -15.39 -1.76 6.51
C ASP A 9 -14.95 -0.30 6.71
N ASP A 10 -13.77 -0.06 7.30
CA ASP A 10 -13.24 1.30 7.47
C ASP A 10 -12.98 1.96 6.12
N PHE A 11 -12.66 1.18 5.08
CA PHE A 11 -12.53 1.64 3.69
C PHE A 11 -13.85 1.84 2.97
N LEU A 12 -14.98 1.47 3.57
CA LEU A 12 -16.33 1.74 3.03
C LEU A 12 -17.00 2.94 3.72
N SER A 13 -16.32 3.54 4.70
CA SER A 13 -16.81 4.69 5.43
C SER A 13 -16.78 5.96 4.58
N LYS A 14 -17.61 6.95 4.95
CA LYS A 14 -17.53 8.30 4.37
C LYS A 14 -16.58 9.23 5.15
N GLU A 15 -16.09 8.77 6.28
CA GLU A 15 -15.22 9.54 7.16
C GLU A 15 -13.80 8.99 7.13
N ASN A 16 -12.84 9.90 7.18
CA ASN A 16 -11.45 9.54 7.41
C ASN A 16 -11.28 8.82 8.74
N LYS A 17 -10.41 7.82 8.78
CA LYS A 17 -10.10 7.04 9.97
C LYS A 17 -8.60 7.08 10.25
N VAL A 18 -8.25 7.32 11.51
CA VAL A 18 -6.88 7.20 12.00
C VAL A 18 -6.83 5.98 12.91
N VAL A 19 -5.89 5.08 12.64
CA VAL A 19 -5.63 3.87 13.42
C VAL A 19 -4.15 3.81 13.75
N PHE A 20 -3.80 3.16 14.86
CA PHE A 20 -2.39 3.01 15.21
C PHE A 20 -1.75 1.87 14.44
N SER A 21 -0.58 2.14 13.87
CA SER A 21 0.21 1.10 13.22
C SER A 21 0.73 0.11 14.26
N ALA A 22 0.56 -1.18 13.98
CA ALA A 22 0.96 -2.26 14.86
C ALA A 22 1.57 -3.40 14.04
N SER A 23 2.35 -4.25 14.71
CA SER A 23 2.78 -5.50 14.10
C SER A 23 1.56 -6.38 13.79
N ASN A 24 1.56 -7.00 12.62
CA ASN A 24 0.51 -7.93 12.22
C ASN A 24 1.18 -9.13 11.53
N PRO A 25 1.14 -10.33 12.14
CA PRO A 25 1.70 -11.55 11.55
C PRO A 25 1.08 -11.94 10.21
N LYS A 26 -0.13 -11.42 9.90
CA LYS A 26 -0.83 -11.62 8.62
C LYS A 26 -0.57 -10.49 7.63
N ALA A 27 0.33 -9.56 7.93
CA ALA A 27 0.72 -8.52 6.99
C ALA A 27 1.49 -9.10 5.79
N ARG A 28 1.64 -8.29 4.75
CA ARG A 28 2.45 -8.65 3.58
C ARG A 28 3.87 -8.93 4.03
N ILE A 29 4.43 -10.02 3.52
CA ILE A 29 5.69 -10.61 4.00
C ILE A 29 6.89 -9.67 3.76
N TYR A 30 6.81 -8.83 2.74
CA TYR A 30 7.82 -7.82 2.42
C TYR A 30 7.65 -6.49 3.18
N LEU A 31 6.61 -6.34 4.01
CA LEU A 31 6.35 -5.11 4.74
C LEU A 31 6.81 -5.22 6.19
N THR A 32 7.82 -4.44 6.56
CA THR A 32 8.25 -4.32 7.96
C THR A 32 7.29 -3.40 8.72
N LEU A 33 6.51 -3.98 9.63
CA LEU A 33 5.60 -3.26 10.52
C LEU A 33 6.21 -3.08 11.93
N PRO A 34 5.82 -2.03 12.68
CA PRO A 34 4.85 -0.98 12.32
C PRO A 34 5.44 0.06 11.37
N LEU A 35 4.57 0.64 10.52
CA LEU A 35 4.94 1.80 9.71
C LEU A 35 4.81 3.08 10.54
N TYR A 36 5.64 4.05 10.22
CA TYR A 36 5.57 5.35 10.87
C TYR A 36 4.32 6.13 10.46
N CYS A 37 4.03 6.16 9.15
CA CYS A 37 2.87 6.81 8.58
C CYS A 37 2.50 6.10 7.28
N ASN A 38 1.23 5.71 7.13
CA ASN A 38 0.73 5.05 5.93
C ASN A 38 -0.71 5.48 5.66
N LEU A 39 -0.93 6.21 4.57
CA LEU A 39 -2.23 6.72 4.15
C LEU A 39 -2.72 5.90 2.96
N ILE A 40 -3.92 5.35 3.04
CA ILE A 40 -4.54 4.54 1.99
C ILE A 40 -5.92 5.09 1.69
N SER A 41 -6.25 5.19 0.41
CA SER A 41 -7.57 5.59 -0.08
C SER A 41 -8.04 4.69 -1.21
N TYR A 42 -9.34 4.41 -1.23
CA TYR A 42 -10.06 3.85 -2.38
C TYR A 42 -11.00 4.89 -3.03
N GLY A 43 -10.83 6.17 -2.66
CA GLY A 43 -11.56 7.32 -3.22
C GLY A 43 -12.64 7.90 -2.31
N ASN A 44 -13.25 7.11 -1.42
CA ASN A 44 -14.34 7.55 -0.54
C ASN A 44 -13.87 8.13 0.79
N ASN A 45 -12.74 7.66 1.34
CA ASN A 45 -12.14 8.16 2.56
C ASN A 45 -10.64 7.82 2.61
N ILE A 46 -9.94 8.37 3.61
CA ILE A 46 -8.56 8.00 3.93
C ILE A 46 -8.55 7.18 5.21
N VAL A 47 -7.91 6.01 5.16
CA VAL A 47 -7.49 5.27 6.35
C VAL A 47 -6.00 5.49 6.57
N ALA A 48 -5.67 6.20 7.64
CA ALA A 48 -4.31 6.50 8.05
C ALA A 48 -3.87 5.57 9.17
N SER A 49 -2.92 4.68 8.88
CA SER A 49 -2.25 3.81 9.84
C SER A 49 -0.94 4.46 10.27
N VAL A 50 -0.86 4.96 11.51
CA VAL A 50 0.20 5.89 11.92
C VAL A 50 0.78 5.55 13.29
N ASN A 51 1.98 6.04 13.54
CA ASN A 51 2.51 6.12 14.90
C ASN A 51 1.64 7.07 15.74
N GLY A 52 1.41 6.72 17.00
CA GLY A 52 0.58 7.53 17.91
C GLY A 52 1.05 8.97 18.06
N GLU A 53 2.35 9.25 17.92
CA GLU A 53 2.91 10.61 18.11
C GLU A 53 2.52 11.62 17.01
N ILE A 54 2.06 11.15 15.85
CA ILE A 54 1.63 12.00 14.72
C ILE A 54 0.13 11.87 14.44
N ALA A 55 -0.62 11.13 15.26
CA ALA A 55 -2.01 10.78 14.96
C ALA A 55 -2.92 12.01 14.80
N GLU A 56 -2.78 12.99 15.69
CA GLU A 56 -3.52 14.25 15.62
C GLU A 56 -3.12 15.08 14.40
N THR A 57 -1.81 15.25 14.17
CA THR A 57 -1.27 15.96 13.00
C THR A 57 -1.78 15.37 11.68
N VAL A 58 -1.79 14.03 11.57
CA VAL A 58 -2.30 13.34 10.39
C VAL A 58 -3.82 13.48 10.29
N LYS A 59 -4.57 13.44 11.41
CA LYS A 59 -6.02 13.67 11.39
C LYS A 59 -6.36 15.07 10.86
N GLU A 60 -5.69 16.09 11.38
CA GLU A 60 -5.87 17.47 10.92
C GLU A 60 -5.55 17.60 9.43
N TYR A 61 -4.49 16.93 8.97
CA TYR A 61 -4.10 16.93 7.56
C TYR A 61 -5.17 16.32 6.64
N ILE A 62 -5.60 15.09 6.94
CA ILE A 62 -6.55 14.35 6.07
C ILE A 62 -7.96 14.95 6.07
N ASP A 63 -8.33 15.68 7.12
CA ASP A 63 -9.62 16.38 7.19
C ASP A 63 -9.59 17.78 6.55
N ARG A 64 -8.40 18.35 6.34
CA ARG A 64 -8.26 19.72 5.80
C ARG A 64 -8.57 19.79 4.31
N TYR A 65 -8.30 18.72 3.57
CA TYR A 65 -8.45 18.67 2.12
C TYR A 65 -9.41 17.57 1.70
N HIS A 66 -9.93 17.66 0.48
CA HIS A 66 -10.59 16.52 -0.15
C HIS A 66 -9.62 15.34 -0.28
N VAL A 67 -10.17 14.12 -0.32
CA VAL A 67 -9.40 12.87 -0.29
C VAL A 67 -8.35 12.84 -1.39
N GLU A 68 -8.75 13.15 -2.61
CA GLU A 68 -7.90 13.23 -3.80
C GLU A 68 -6.77 14.25 -3.65
N HIS A 69 -7.07 15.41 -3.06
CA HIS A 69 -6.11 16.49 -2.90
C HIS A 69 -5.06 16.20 -1.82
N CYS A 70 -5.33 15.29 -0.88
CA CYS A 70 -4.32 14.84 0.08
C CYS A 70 -3.15 14.08 -0.57
N PHE A 71 -3.33 13.54 -1.78
CA PHE A 71 -2.27 12.80 -2.47
C PHE A 71 -1.59 13.63 -3.58
N GLU A 72 -1.95 14.90 -3.72
CA GLU A 72 -1.32 15.82 -4.65
C GLU A 72 -0.07 16.48 -4.04
N THR A 73 0.94 16.68 -4.88
CA THR A 73 2.25 17.21 -4.49
C THR A 73 2.19 18.44 -3.57
N PRO A 74 1.37 19.49 -3.83
CA PRO A 74 1.35 20.69 -2.99
C PRO A 74 0.90 20.41 -1.56
N ASN A 75 -0.17 19.66 -1.38
CA ASN A 75 -0.69 19.36 -0.04
C ASN A 75 0.18 18.33 0.66
N MET A 76 0.78 17.40 -0.08
CA MET A 76 1.74 16.46 0.51
C MET A 76 2.95 17.13 1.14
N TYR A 77 3.42 18.26 0.61
CA TYR A 77 4.50 19.01 1.26
C TYR A 77 4.11 19.44 2.67
N VAL A 78 2.86 19.80 2.92
CA VAL A 78 2.36 20.14 4.27
C VAL A 78 2.53 18.98 5.24
N LEU A 79 2.15 17.76 4.82
CA LEU A 79 2.37 16.56 5.64
C LEU A 79 3.85 16.26 5.79
N ASN A 80 4.62 16.36 4.70
CA ASN A 80 6.04 16.05 4.69
C ASN A 80 6.84 16.97 5.64
N ASP A 81 6.51 18.27 5.68
CA ASP A 81 7.15 19.24 6.57
C ASP A 81 6.94 18.88 8.04
N GLU A 82 5.76 18.38 8.41
CA GLU A 82 5.49 17.89 9.76
C GLU A 82 6.25 16.60 10.08
N LEU A 83 6.33 15.66 9.13
CA LEU A 83 7.12 14.43 9.27
C LEU A 83 8.62 14.74 9.39
N GLU A 84 9.10 15.77 8.70
CA GLU A 84 10.51 16.16 8.71
C GLU A 84 10.98 16.66 10.07
N LYS A 85 10.09 17.33 10.84
CA LYS A 85 10.34 17.67 12.24
C LYS A 85 10.61 16.44 13.13
N LYS A 86 10.21 15.25 12.67
CA LYS A 86 10.44 13.96 13.32
C LYS A 86 11.55 13.13 12.66
N GLY A 87 12.31 13.73 11.74
CA GLY A 87 13.36 13.05 10.99
C GLY A 87 12.83 12.00 10.00
N LYS A 88 11.58 12.15 9.56
CA LYS A 88 10.91 11.28 8.58
C LYS A 88 10.55 12.10 7.35
N ARG A 89 10.36 11.43 6.20
CA ARG A 89 9.90 12.07 4.98
C ARG A 89 8.96 11.12 4.25
N VAL A 90 8.07 11.67 3.43
CA VAL A 90 7.31 10.86 2.50
C VAL A 90 8.29 10.22 1.51
N SER A 91 8.17 8.91 1.30
CA SER A 91 9.09 8.15 0.44
C SER A 91 8.36 7.55 -0.77
N ASN A 92 7.51 6.57 -0.53
CA ASN A 92 6.85 5.81 -1.56
C ASN A 92 5.41 6.27 -1.70
N MET A 93 5.01 6.57 -2.92
CA MET A 93 3.61 6.70 -3.31
C MET A 93 3.37 5.73 -4.46
N ALA A 94 2.25 5.03 -4.39
CA ALA A 94 1.78 4.21 -5.49
C ALA A 94 0.29 4.47 -5.70
N GLU A 95 -0.09 4.64 -6.96
CA GLU A 95 -1.47 4.71 -7.40
C GLU A 95 -1.80 3.43 -8.16
N TYR A 96 -2.97 2.87 -7.88
CA TYR A 96 -3.43 1.64 -8.51
C TYR A 96 -4.83 1.86 -9.08
N PHE A 97 -5.03 1.43 -10.32
CA PHE A 97 -6.36 1.35 -10.92
C PHE A 97 -6.98 0.00 -10.58
N VAL A 98 -8.10 0.01 -9.87
CA VAL A 98 -8.88 -1.20 -9.59
C VAL A 98 -9.91 -1.35 -10.69
N PRO A 99 -9.80 -2.37 -11.57
CA PRO A 99 -10.75 -2.56 -12.65
C PRO A 99 -12.10 -3.04 -12.12
N ASP A 100 -13.18 -2.61 -12.79
CA ASP A 100 -14.49 -3.22 -12.59
C ASP A 100 -14.46 -4.65 -13.14
N THR A 101 -14.54 -5.63 -12.23
CA THR A 101 -14.48 -7.05 -12.58
C THR A 101 -15.67 -7.51 -13.41
N THR A 102 -16.80 -6.80 -13.36
CA THR A 102 -17.98 -7.10 -14.19
C THR A 102 -17.79 -6.68 -15.64
N MET A 103 -16.83 -5.79 -15.90
CA MET A 103 -16.51 -5.28 -17.23
C MET A 103 -15.31 -6.01 -17.87
N LEU A 104 -14.64 -6.90 -17.13
CA LEU A 104 -13.54 -7.71 -17.64
C LEU A 104 -14.06 -8.74 -18.65
N LYS A 105 -13.48 -8.75 -19.85
CA LYS A 105 -13.78 -9.73 -20.89
C LYS A 105 -12.50 -10.31 -21.48
N GLU A 106 -12.56 -11.57 -21.86
CA GLU A 106 -11.48 -12.21 -22.59
C GLU A 106 -11.32 -11.55 -23.97
N LEU A 107 -10.07 -11.30 -24.36
CA LEU A 107 -9.71 -10.78 -25.67
C LEU A 107 -8.93 -11.86 -26.42
N GLY A 108 -9.13 -11.93 -27.73
CA GLY A 108 -8.36 -12.84 -28.57
C GLY A 108 -6.88 -12.51 -28.47
N CYS A 109 -6.06 -13.50 -28.10
CA CYS A 109 -4.61 -13.39 -28.03
C CYS A 109 -3.99 -14.49 -28.89
N THR A 110 -3.08 -14.13 -29.79
CA THR A 110 -2.33 -15.11 -30.61
C THR A 110 -1.18 -15.75 -29.85
N CYS A 111 -0.83 -15.21 -28.68
CA CYS A 111 0.24 -15.72 -27.83
C CYS A 111 -0.29 -16.85 -26.94
N LYS A 112 0.53 -17.87 -26.70
CA LYS A 112 0.25 -18.87 -25.68
C LYS A 112 0.41 -18.23 -24.30
N ILE A 113 -0.66 -18.21 -23.52
CA ILE A 113 -0.66 -17.74 -22.13
C ILE A 113 -0.77 -18.97 -21.23
N SER A 114 0.05 -19.03 -20.18
CA SER A 114 0.00 -20.06 -19.15
C SER A 114 0.27 -19.46 -17.78
N VAL A 115 -0.40 -19.99 -16.76
CA VAL A 115 -0.11 -19.67 -15.36
C VAL A 115 1.16 -20.42 -14.97
N LEU A 116 2.14 -19.70 -14.42
CA LEU A 116 3.35 -20.31 -13.89
C LEU A 116 3.12 -20.74 -12.44
N SER A 117 3.70 -21.89 -12.10
CA SER A 117 3.75 -22.46 -10.76
C SER A 117 5.18 -22.39 -10.22
N PRO A 118 5.41 -22.56 -8.90
CA PRO A 118 6.75 -22.56 -8.32
C PRO A 118 7.74 -23.51 -9.00
N GLN A 119 7.28 -24.67 -9.50
CA GLN A 119 8.11 -25.62 -10.26
C GLN A 119 8.66 -25.02 -11.56
N ASP A 120 7.91 -24.14 -12.23
CA ASP A 120 8.33 -23.52 -13.48
C ASP A 120 9.50 -22.54 -13.28
N PHE A 121 9.73 -22.09 -12.03
CA PHE A 121 10.86 -21.23 -11.66
C PHE A 121 12.12 -22.00 -11.22
N ALA A 122 12.05 -23.33 -11.06
CA ALA A 122 13.14 -24.12 -10.45
C ALA A 122 14.51 -23.89 -11.12
N ASP A 123 14.53 -23.77 -12.46
CA ASP A 123 15.75 -23.57 -13.26
C ASP A 123 16.06 -22.08 -13.55
N LEU A 124 15.27 -21.16 -12.98
CA LEU A 124 15.38 -19.71 -13.21
C LEU A 124 16.11 -18.97 -12.08
N TYR A 125 16.40 -19.62 -10.94
CA TYR A 125 17.20 -19.05 -9.85
C TYR A 125 18.69 -18.92 -10.26
N LYS A 126 18.97 -17.97 -11.14
CA LYS A 126 20.30 -17.69 -11.70
C LYS A 126 20.68 -16.22 -11.44
N PRO A 127 21.98 -15.86 -11.47
CA PRO A 127 22.42 -14.48 -11.19
C PRO A 127 21.71 -13.41 -12.04
N GLU A 128 21.36 -13.73 -13.29
CA GLU A 128 20.67 -12.86 -14.23
C GLU A 128 19.26 -12.47 -13.76
N TRP A 129 18.65 -13.28 -12.88
CA TRP A 129 17.30 -13.06 -12.33
C TRP A 129 17.31 -12.65 -10.86
N SER A 130 18.48 -12.36 -10.29
CA SER A 130 18.64 -12.05 -8.85
C SER A 130 17.91 -10.79 -8.36
N ASN A 131 17.44 -9.94 -9.28
CA ASN A 131 16.62 -8.77 -8.99
C ASN A 131 15.10 -9.05 -9.06
N ALA A 132 14.71 -10.25 -9.49
CA ALA A 132 13.31 -10.64 -9.73
C ALA A 132 12.89 -11.90 -8.96
N LEU A 133 13.81 -12.84 -8.75
CA LEU A 133 13.59 -14.09 -8.01
C LEU A 133 14.49 -14.14 -6.78
N GLU A 134 13.96 -14.63 -5.67
CA GLU A 134 14.67 -14.77 -4.41
C GLU A 134 14.81 -16.24 -3.99
N GLU A 135 15.99 -16.79 -4.27
CA GLU A 135 16.30 -18.21 -4.01
C GLU A 135 16.10 -18.62 -2.53
N LYS A 136 16.24 -17.68 -1.60
CA LYS A 136 16.07 -17.93 -0.17
C LYS A 136 14.60 -18.05 0.26
N ARG A 137 13.65 -17.64 -0.58
CA ARG A 137 12.21 -17.53 -0.28
C ARG A 137 11.37 -17.98 -1.48
N LYS A 138 11.67 -19.17 -2.02
CA LYS A 138 11.01 -19.74 -3.20
C LYS A 138 9.50 -19.92 -3.04
N GLU A 139 9.02 -20.01 -1.81
CA GLU A 139 7.60 -20.08 -1.47
C GLU A 139 6.85 -18.76 -1.69
N HIS A 140 7.56 -17.67 -2.03
CA HIS A 140 7.01 -16.34 -2.28
C HIS A 140 7.22 -15.85 -3.72
N ASP A 141 7.91 -16.64 -4.55
CA ASP A 141 8.05 -16.48 -6.01
C ASP A 141 7.06 -17.40 -6.74
#